data_AF-A0A8J4SIM9-F1
#
_entry.id   AF-A0A8J4SIM9-F1
#
_cell.length_a   1.000
_cell.length_b   1.000
_cell.length_c   1.000
_cell.angle_alpha   90.00
_cell.angle_beta   90.00
_cell.angle_gamma   90.00
#
_symmetry.space_group_name_H-M   'P 1'
#
loop_
_entity.id
_entity.type
_entity.pdbx_description
1 polymer ?
#
loop_
_entity_poly.entity_id
_entity_poly.type
_entity_poly.pdbx_seq_one_letter_code
_entity_poly.pdbx_strand_id
1 'polypeptide(L)'
;MQKVSTFIGLLFLHLLTKLVCCDFSARQRRSLVYAYAKPWPNGIIPYRIQNGNFTNSKNYGNFSDIDIKLIRKAMSIIEKETCVVFKEIEKKSPLPNSSYIEIVGREDSDCYSQLGMTGNGKNELVLNSLCRTVSNF
;
A
#
# COMPACT_ATOMS: atom_id res chain seq x y z
N MET A 1 54.31 -22.27 -13.92
CA MET A 1 53.22 -21.77 -13.03
C MET A 1 52.39 -20.74 -13.78
N GLN A 2 51.32 -21.13 -14.49
CA GLN A 2 50.46 -20.16 -15.21
C GLN A 2 49.11 -20.79 -15.66
N LYS A 3 48.34 -21.35 -14.73
CA LYS A 3 46.98 -21.88 -15.05
C LYS A 3 45.89 -21.55 -14.03
N VAL A 4 46.24 -20.90 -12.91
CA VAL A 4 45.31 -20.62 -11.80
C VAL A 4 44.54 -19.29 -12.01
N SER A 5 45.13 -18.34 -12.73
CA SER A 5 44.58 -16.98 -12.89
C SER A 5 43.30 -16.91 -13.74
N THR A 6 43.16 -17.77 -14.75
CA THR A 6 41.98 -17.77 -15.63
C THR A 6 40.75 -18.41 -14.98
N PHE A 7 40.94 -19.38 -14.08
CA PHE A 7 39.83 -20.08 -13.42
C PHE A 7 39.11 -19.18 -12.40
N ILE A 8 39.85 -18.34 -11.67
CA ILE A 8 39.30 -17.40 -10.69
C ILE A 8 38.52 -16.28 -11.40
N GLY A 9 39.02 -15.78 -12.54
CA GLY A 9 38.32 -14.76 -13.33
C GLY A 9 36.98 -15.24 -13.89
N LEU A 10 36.91 -16.49 -14.35
CA LEU A 10 35.67 -17.12 -14.84
C LEU A 10 34.66 -17.37 -13.70
N LEU A 11 35.13 -17.73 -12.51
CA LEU A 11 34.28 -17.92 -11.32
C LEU A 11 33.67 -16.59 -10.85
N PHE A 12 34.45 -15.50 -10.85
CA PHE A 12 33.95 -14.17 -10.53
C PHE A 12 32.94 -13.66 -11.56
N LEU A 13 33.17 -13.91 -12.85
CA LEU A 13 32.22 -13.54 -13.91
C LEU A 13 30.88 -14.31 -13.80
N HIS A 14 30.94 -15.59 -13.43
CA HIS A 14 29.74 -16.40 -13.16
C HIS A 14 28.99 -15.99 -11.88
N LEU A 15 29.71 -15.56 -10.84
CA LEU A 15 29.10 -15.04 -9.62
C LEU A 15 28.43 -13.68 -9.86
N LEU A 16 29.09 -12.77 -10.58
CA LEU A 16 28.54 -11.46 -10.92
C LEU A 16 27.30 -11.56 -11.81
N THR A 17 27.27 -12.49 -12.77
CA THR A 17 26.09 -12.71 -13.63
C THR A 17 24.90 -13.32 -12.87
N LYS A 18 25.12 -14.11 -11.82
CA LYS A 18 24.03 -14.64 -10.98
C LYS A 18 23.44 -13.60 -10.02
N LEU A 19 24.21 -12.60 -9.59
CA LEU A 19 23.73 -11.54 -8.71
C LEU A 19 22.80 -10.54 -9.41
N VAL A 20 23.01 -10.29 -10.71
CA VAL A 20 22.22 -9.29 -11.46
C VAL A 20 20.85 -9.81 -11.92
N CYS A 21 20.68 -11.13 -12.07
CA CYS A 21 19.43 -11.71 -12.61
C CYS A 21 18.28 -11.86 -11.60
N CYS A 22 18.50 -11.67 -10.30
CA CYS A 22 17.48 -11.95 -9.29
C CYS A 22 16.41 -10.85 -9.13
N ASP A 23 16.63 -9.62 -9.60
CA ASP A 23 15.65 -8.53 -9.42
C ASP A 23 14.57 -8.46 -10.51
N PHE A 24 14.82 -9.02 -11.71
CA PHE A 24 13.86 -8.92 -12.81
C PHE A 24 12.65 -9.84 -12.64
N SER A 25 12.85 -11.07 -12.15
CA SER A 25 11.78 -12.06 -11.99
C SER A 25 10.80 -11.72 -10.84
N ALA A 26 11.29 -11.06 -9.79
CA ALA A 26 10.46 -10.61 -8.66
C ALA A 26 9.47 -9.50 -9.08
N ARG A 27 9.87 -8.65 -10.04
CA ARG A 27 9.04 -7.55 -10.55
C ARG A 27 7.86 -8.06 -11.39
N GLN A 28 8.08 -9.11 -12.18
CA GLN A 28 7.07 -9.66 -13.11
C GLN A 28 5.93 -10.40 -12.39
N ARG A 29 6.19 -11.04 -11.24
CA ARG A 29 5.14 -11.71 -10.43
C ARG A 29 4.12 -10.74 -9.80
N ARG A 30 4.51 -9.49 -9.51
CA ARG A 30 3.60 -8.46 -8.95
C ARG A 30 2.54 -8.00 -9.96
N SER A 31 2.84 -8.07 -11.26
CA SER A 31 1.91 -7.66 -12.32
C SER A 31 0.71 -8.59 -12.47
N LEU A 32 0.82 -9.87 -12.08
CA LEU A 32 -0.29 -10.83 -12.13
C LEU A 32 -1.33 -10.58 -11.04
N VAL A 33 -0.96 -9.93 -9.93
CA VAL A 33 -1.90 -9.66 -8.82
C VAL A 33 -2.98 -8.66 -9.25
N TYR A 34 -2.67 -7.76 -10.18
CA TYR A 34 -3.67 -6.84 -10.75
C TYR A 34 -4.79 -7.58 -11.49
N ALA A 35 -4.49 -8.69 -12.16
CA ALA A 35 -5.49 -9.48 -12.88
C ALA A 35 -6.55 -10.11 -11.95
N TYR A 36 -6.25 -10.24 -10.65
CA TYR A 36 -7.16 -10.78 -9.63
C TYR A 36 -7.72 -9.71 -8.69
N ALA A 37 -7.25 -8.46 -8.79
CA ALA A 37 -7.76 -7.36 -7.99
C ALA A 37 -9.16 -7.00 -8.46
N LYS A 38 -10.16 -7.11 -7.57
CA LYS A 38 -11.52 -6.70 -7.91
C LYS A 38 -11.58 -5.17 -7.94
N PRO A 39 -12.10 -4.55 -9.01
CA PRO A 39 -12.26 -3.11 -9.05
C PRO A 39 -13.37 -2.65 -8.09
N TRP A 40 -13.29 -1.40 -7.66
CA TRP A 40 -14.37 -0.76 -6.90
C TRP A 40 -15.55 -0.44 -7.83
N PRO A 41 -16.77 -0.90 -7.51
CA PRO A 41 -17.93 -0.67 -8.36
C PRO A 41 -18.15 0.82 -8.65
N ASN A 42 -18.32 1.15 -9.92
CA ASN A 42 -18.52 2.53 -10.41
C ASN A 42 -17.41 3.52 -10.02
N GLY A 43 -16.22 3.04 -9.64
CA GLY A 43 -15.14 3.89 -9.14
C GLY A 43 -15.45 4.54 -7.79
N ILE A 44 -16.52 4.11 -7.10
CA ILE A 44 -16.92 4.68 -5.81
C ILE A 44 -16.23 3.90 -4.69
N ILE A 45 -15.47 4.61 -3.87
CA ILE A 45 -14.70 4.03 -2.76
C ILE A 45 -15.24 4.60 -1.45
N PRO A 46 -16.09 3.87 -0.72
CA PRO A 46 -16.46 4.22 0.63
C PRO A 46 -15.21 4.14 1.53
N TYR A 47 -14.97 5.15 2.36
CA TYR A 47 -13.82 5.15 3.26
C TYR A 47 -14.15 5.70 4.64
N ARG A 48 -13.37 5.32 5.65
CA ARG A 48 -13.36 5.99 6.95
C ARG A 48 -11.94 6.18 7.44
N ILE A 49 -11.65 7.35 8.00
CA ILE A 49 -10.40 7.60 8.71
C ILE A 49 -10.63 7.25 10.17
N GLN A 50 -10.02 6.15 10.60
CA GLN A 50 -10.13 5.69 11.97
C GLN A 50 -9.11 6.45 12.82
N ASN A 51 -9.59 7.49 13.51
CA ASN A 51 -8.80 8.25 14.47
C ASN A 51 -9.36 8.08 15.90
N GLY A 52 -8.51 7.69 16.85
CA GLY A 52 -8.86 7.56 18.26
C GLY A 52 -8.38 6.28 18.94
N ASN A 53 -8.44 6.31 20.27
CA ASN A 53 -7.90 5.31 21.18
C ASN A 53 -8.68 3.98 21.07
N PHE A 54 -8.15 3.00 20.35
CA PHE A 54 -8.58 1.62 20.54
C PHE A 54 -8.02 1.17 21.89
N THR A 55 -8.86 1.20 22.91
CA THR A 55 -8.54 0.81 24.29
C THR A 55 -7.90 -0.59 24.42
N ASN A 56 -7.95 -1.40 23.36
CA ASN A 56 -7.49 -2.78 23.34
C ASN A 56 -6.33 -3.08 22.37
N SER A 57 -5.75 -2.08 21.70
CA SER A 57 -4.63 -2.34 20.78
C SER A 57 -3.53 -1.32 20.97
N LYS A 58 -2.42 -1.79 21.58
CA LYS A 58 -1.22 -1.00 21.95
C LYS A 58 -0.50 -0.36 20.75
N ASN A 59 -0.96 -0.63 19.53
CA ASN A 59 -0.21 -0.44 18.29
C ASN A 59 -0.88 0.54 17.32
N TYR A 60 -2.10 1.02 17.62
CA TYR A 60 -2.75 2.04 16.81
C TYR A 60 -2.18 3.43 17.12
N GLY A 61 -1.67 4.08 16.09
CA GLY A 61 -1.28 5.48 16.12
C GLY A 61 -2.47 6.39 15.82
N ASN A 62 -2.47 7.59 16.41
CA ASN A 62 -3.45 8.62 16.07
C ASN A 62 -2.96 9.41 14.85
N PHE A 63 -3.91 9.81 14.00
CA PHE A 63 -3.66 10.78 12.94
C PHE A 63 -3.74 12.19 13.52
N SER A 64 -2.71 12.99 13.27
CA SER A 64 -2.76 14.43 13.51
C SER A 64 -3.67 15.12 12.48
N ASP A 65 -4.05 16.37 12.75
CA ASP A 65 -4.85 17.16 11.80
C ASP A 65 -4.16 17.33 10.45
N ILE A 66 -2.82 17.41 10.45
CA ILE A 66 -2.04 17.50 9.21
C ILE A 66 -2.08 16.17 8.45
N ASP A 67 -2.00 15.02 9.13
CA ASP A 67 -2.12 13.71 8.49
C ASP A 67 -3.48 13.56 7.79
N ILE A 68 -4.57 13.95 8.45
CA ILE A 68 -5.92 13.90 7.89
C ILE A 68 -6.02 14.80 6.64
N LYS A 69 -5.45 16.01 6.69
CA LYS A 69 -5.41 16.91 5.54
C LYS A 69 -4.62 16.30 4.38
N LEU A 70 -3.50 15.65 4.66
CA LEU A 70 -2.67 14.99 3.64
C LEU A 70 -3.40 13.78 3.01
N ILE A 71 -4.05 12.95 3.81
CA ILE A 71 -4.88 11.83 3.32
C ILE A 71 -5.98 12.35 2.38
N ARG A 72 -6.71 13.39 2.79
CA ARG A 72 -7.76 14.01 1.97
C ARG A 72 -7.20 14.69 0.72
N LYS A 73 -6.00 15.28 0.81
CA LYS A 73 -5.31 15.87 -0.35
C LYS A 73 -4.94 14.79 -1.37
N ALA A 74 -4.44 13.64 -0.94
CA ALA A 74 -4.13 12.52 -1.82
C ALA A 74 -5.38 12.01 -2.55
N MET A 75 -6.50 11.84 -1.82
CA MET A 75 -7.80 11.47 -2.41
C MET A 75 -8.23 12.50 -3.46
N SER A 76 -8.19 13.79 -3.13
CA SER A 76 -8.56 14.88 -4.05
C SER A 76 -7.71 14.91 -5.33
N ILE A 77 -6.42 14.57 -5.25
CA ILE A 77 -5.56 14.45 -6.45
C ILE A 77 -6.06 13.29 -7.32
N ILE A 78 -6.37 12.14 -6.73
CA ILE A 78 -6.89 10.98 -7.47
C ILE A 78 -8.24 11.30 -8.13
N GLU A 79 -9.16 11.95 -7.43
CA GLU A 79 -10.47 12.35 -7.97
C GLU A 79 -10.35 13.38 -9.10
N LYS A 80 -9.31 14.23 -9.05
CA LYS A 80 -9.07 15.24 -10.09
C LYS A 80 -8.55 14.64 -11.40
N GLU A 81 -7.75 13.57 -11.30
CA GLU A 81 -7.06 12.97 -12.45
C GLU A 81 -7.73 11.68 -12.94
N THR A 82 -8.77 11.19 -12.25
CA THR A 82 -9.45 9.93 -12.57
C THR A 82 -10.97 10.06 -12.38
N CYS A 83 -11.72 9.02 -12.71
CA CYS A 83 -13.17 8.93 -12.44
C CYS A 83 -13.50 8.32 -11.06
N VAL A 84 -12.49 8.11 -10.21
CA VAL A 84 -12.69 7.59 -8.84
C VAL A 84 -13.35 8.66 -7.98
N VAL A 85 -14.23 8.24 -7.07
CA VAL A 85 -14.89 9.10 -6.09
C VAL A 85 -14.79 8.47 -4.70
N PHE A 86 -14.23 9.20 -3.74
CA PHE A 86 -14.15 8.78 -2.34
C PHE A 86 -15.37 9.28 -1.56
N LYS A 87 -16.08 8.36 -0.90
CA LYS A 87 -17.26 8.69 -0.07
C LYS A 87 -16.95 8.45 1.40
N GLU A 88 -16.88 9.52 2.18
CA GLU A 88 -16.62 9.41 3.62
C GLU A 88 -17.81 8.75 4.33
N ILE A 89 -17.53 7.72 5.12
CA ILE A 89 -18.47 7.08 6.03
C ILE A 89 -18.33 7.80 7.36
N GLU A 90 -19.40 8.45 7.82
CA GLU A 90 -19.35 9.15 9.10
C GLU A 90 -19.06 8.16 10.24
N LYS A 91 -18.27 8.60 11.22
CA LYS A 91 -17.83 7.74 12.34
C LYS A 91 -18.97 7.10 13.13
N LYS A 92 -20.17 7.72 13.13
CA LYS A 92 -21.37 7.23 13.84
C LYS A 92 -22.34 6.47 12.94
N SER A 93 -22.11 6.42 11.63
CA SER A 93 -22.97 5.68 10.71
C SER A 93 -22.73 4.17 10.85
N PRO A 94 -23.77 3.35 10.62
CA PRO A 94 -23.57 1.92 10.45
C PRO A 94 -22.60 1.67 9.29
N LEU A 95 -21.72 0.70 9.47
CA LEU A 95 -20.81 0.27 8.41
C LEU A 95 -21.62 -0.26 7.22
N PRO A 96 -21.18 0.02 5.99
CA PRO A 96 -21.87 -0.52 4.82
C PRO A 96 -21.77 -2.04 4.82
N ASN A 97 -22.81 -2.70 4.29
CA ASN A 97 -22.79 -4.14 4.03
C ASN A 97 -21.82 -4.52 2.88
N SER A 98 -21.32 -3.51 2.15
CA SER A 98 -20.32 -3.64 1.09
C SER A 98 -18.90 -3.39 1.60
N SER A 99 -17.90 -3.66 0.76
CA SER A 99 -16.51 -3.33 1.09
C SER A 99 -16.32 -1.81 1.29
N TYR A 100 -15.39 -1.43 2.17
CA TYR A 100 -14.96 -0.04 2.38
C TYR A 100 -13.49 0.00 2.79
N ILE A 101 -12.81 1.14 2.55
CA ILE A 101 -11.46 1.36 3.03
C ILE A 101 -11.49 1.89 4.47
N GLU A 102 -10.80 1.20 5.39
CA GLU A 102 -10.50 1.75 6.70
C GLU A 102 -9.05 2.20 6.73
N ILE A 103 -8.84 3.51 6.89
CA ILE A 103 -7.51 4.10 7.00
C ILE A 103 -7.15 4.16 8.48
N VAL A 104 -6.07 3.47 8.85
CA VAL A 104 -5.63 3.33 10.25
C VAL A 104 -4.18 3.77 10.39
N GLY A 105 -3.87 4.42 11.51
CA GLY A 105 -2.51 4.70 11.92
C GLY A 105 -1.94 3.52 12.71
N ARG A 106 -0.73 3.06 12.38
CA ARG A 106 0.01 2.08 13.19
C ARG A 106 1.49 2.41 13.19
N GLU A 107 2.07 2.67 14.36
CA GLU A 107 3.48 3.10 14.46
C GLU A 107 4.46 1.92 14.44
N ASP A 108 3.99 0.72 14.75
CA ASP A 108 4.78 -0.51 14.85
C ASP A 108 4.76 -1.35 13.56
N SER A 109 4.13 -0.86 12.49
CA SER A 109 3.97 -1.59 11.24
C SER A 109 4.52 -0.83 10.04
N ASP A 110 4.75 -1.56 8.95
CA ASP A 110 4.96 -0.95 7.64
C ASP A 110 3.68 -0.33 7.09
N CYS A 111 3.83 0.41 5.99
CA CYS A 111 2.71 0.93 5.22
C CYS A 111 2.27 -0.07 4.17
N TYR A 112 1.02 -0.47 4.22
CA TYR A 112 0.51 -1.47 3.29
C TYR A 112 -0.98 -1.28 3.03
N SER A 113 -1.42 -1.82 1.91
CA SER A 113 -2.82 -1.88 1.52
C SER A 113 -3.09 -3.18 0.78
N GLN A 114 -4.35 -3.59 0.81
CA GLN A 114 -4.83 -4.65 -0.06
C GLN A 114 -5.02 -4.12 -1.49
N LEU A 115 -4.76 -4.96 -2.47
CA LEU A 115 -4.97 -4.60 -3.88
C LEU A 115 -6.43 -4.82 -4.27
N GLY A 116 -7.07 -3.75 -4.76
CA GLY A 116 -8.48 -3.75 -5.14
C GLY A 116 -9.43 -3.90 -3.95
N MET A 117 -10.67 -4.30 -4.24
CA MET A 117 -11.75 -4.53 -3.30
C MET A 117 -11.73 -5.98 -2.81
N THR A 118 -11.82 -6.25 -1.50
CA THR A 118 -11.83 -7.64 -1.00
C THR A 118 -13.16 -8.36 -1.22
N GLY A 119 -14.24 -7.61 -1.42
CA GLY A 119 -15.58 -8.11 -1.71
C GLY A 119 -16.51 -8.03 -0.50
N ASN A 120 -16.00 -8.24 0.73
CA ASN A 120 -16.79 -8.14 1.96
C ASN A 120 -16.00 -7.44 3.07
N GLY A 121 -16.61 -6.41 3.68
CA GLY A 121 -16.10 -5.79 4.91
C GLY A 121 -14.94 -4.81 4.72
N LYS A 122 -13.98 -4.88 5.63
CA LYS A 122 -12.95 -3.86 5.81
C LYS A 122 -11.72 -4.13 4.93
N ASN A 123 -11.38 -3.17 4.07
CA ASN A 123 -10.08 -3.07 3.42
C ASN A 123 -9.18 -2.14 4.23
N GLU A 124 -8.25 -2.69 5.00
CA GLU A 124 -7.37 -1.87 5.83
C GLU A 124 -6.26 -1.23 4.96
N LEU A 125 -6.16 0.10 5.04
CA LEU A 125 -5.02 0.88 4.58
C LEU A 125 -4.25 1.33 5.81
N VAL A 126 -3.06 0.76 6.01
CA VAL A 126 -2.23 1.05 7.19
C VAL A 126 -1.19 2.09 6.85
N LEU A 127 -1.17 3.17 7.62
CA LEU A 127 -0.23 4.27 7.49
C LEU A 127 0.57 4.47 8.78
N ASN A 128 1.85 4.11 8.76
CA ASN A 128 2.77 4.53 9.80
C ASN A 128 3.19 6.00 9.62
N SER A 129 3.89 6.56 10.60
CA SER A 129 4.34 7.97 10.55
C SER A 129 5.24 8.30 9.35
N LEU A 130 5.94 7.32 8.77
CA LEU A 130 6.86 7.54 7.64
C LEU A 130 6.16 7.63 6.27
N CYS A 131 4.92 7.15 6.15
CA CYS A 131 4.16 7.21 4.88
C CYS A 131 2.93 8.11 4.92
N ARG A 132 2.80 8.97 5.94
CA ARG A 132 1.79 10.03 5.99
C ARG A 132 2.24 11.25 5.20
N THR A 133 2.61 11.03 3.94
CA THR A 133 3.06 12.06 3.01
C THR A 133 2.25 11.99 1.73
N VAL A 134 2.23 13.09 0.97
CA VAL A 134 1.59 13.15 -0.35
C VAL A 134 2.70 13.32 -1.37
N SER A 135 2.84 12.37 -2.28
CA SER A 135 3.71 12.51 -3.45
C SER A 135 3.00 13.30 -4.54
N ASN A 136 3.72 14.23 -5.17
CA ASN A 136 3.31 14.78 -6.46
C ASN A 136 3.72 13.76 -7.54
N PHE A 137 2.79 13.44 -8.45
CA PHE A 137 3.06 12.67 -9.66
C PHE A 137 3.80 13.52 -10.69
#